data_AF-A0A1F7U9L6-F1
#
_entry.id   AF-A0A1F7U9L6-F1
#
_cell.length_a   1.000
_cell.length_b   1.000
_cell.length_c   1.000
_cell.angle_alpha   90.00
_cell.angle_beta   90.00
_cell.angle_gamma   90.00
#
_symmetry.space_group_name_H-M   'P 1'
#
loop_
_entity.id
_entity.type
_entity.pdbx_description
1 polymer ?
#
loop_
_entity_poly.entity_id
_entity_poly.type
_entity_poly.pdbx_seq_one_letter_code
_entity_poly.pdbx_strand_id
1 'polypeptide(L)'
;MKTKRKQFQELSSAPFDAELPTKSTDRRLKIVKLPTEPLSDEDRLHVRFDRRNGRMVGFAVQYECRIGNDWHAVIRIDASPAEKPHQHVFHPNPRKNRKEVLVGESKKYGEIFHEAMRHLRTNFKNYKDNYVRAYEQS
;
A
#
# COMPACT_ATOMS: atom_id res chain seq x y z
N MET A 1 27.68 -13.56 -12.51
CA MET A 1 26.20 -13.48 -12.47
C MET A 1 25.69 -13.76 -11.06
N LYS A 2 25.71 -12.73 -10.22
CA LYS A 2 24.97 -12.59 -8.95
C LYS A 2 24.66 -11.08 -8.96
N THR A 3 23.43 -10.59 -8.83
CA THR A 3 22.96 -9.98 -7.58
C THR A 3 21.70 -9.18 -7.93
N LYS A 4 20.52 -9.82 -7.98
CA LYS A 4 19.22 -9.12 -7.91
C LYS A 4 18.40 -9.55 -6.69
N ARG A 5 18.60 -10.79 -6.22
CA ARG A 5 17.95 -11.32 -5.01
C ARG A 5 18.41 -10.67 -3.70
N LYS A 6 19.68 -10.28 -3.58
CA LYS A 6 20.20 -9.66 -2.34
C LYS A 6 19.67 -8.24 -2.10
N GLN A 7 19.40 -7.48 -3.16
CA GLN A 7 18.96 -6.09 -3.04
C GLN A 7 17.53 -5.96 -2.48
N PHE A 8 16.69 -6.98 -2.67
CA PHE A 8 15.32 -7.01 -2.16
C PHE A 8 15.26 -7.33 -0.66
N GLN A 9 16.22 -8.12 -0.17
CA GLN A 9 16.27 -8.56 1.23
C GLN A 9 16.79 -7.44 2.16
N GLU A 10 17.66 -6.56 1.66
CA GLU A 10 18.14 -5.39 2.42
C GLU A 10 17.10 -4.27 2.50
N LEU A 11 16.23 -4.12 1.50
CA LEU A 11 15.13 -3.13 1.52
C LEU A 11 13.96 -3.54 2.43
N SER A 12 13.84 -4.82 2.76
CA SER A 12 12.77 -5.32 3.64
C SER A 12 13.15 -5.40 5.12
N SER A 13 14.43 -5.17 5.45
CA SER A 13 14.99 -5.35 6.80
C SER A 13 15.65 -4.11 7.38
N ALA A 14 15.85 -3.05 6.59
CA ALA A 14 16.25 -1.75 7.12
C ALA A 14 15.08 -1.10 7.87
N PRO A 15 15.27 -0.55 9.09
CA PRO A 15 14.33 0.41 9.61
C PRO A 15 14.26 1.57 8.62
N PHE A 16 13.11 1.76 7.97
CA PHE A 16 12.90 2.85 7.00
C PHE A 16 13.05 4.24 7.66
N ASP A 17 13.10 4.26 9.00
CA ASP A 17 13.43 5.41 9.85
C ASP A 17 14.94 5.67 9.99
N ALA A 18 15.82 4.91 9.33
CA ALA A 18 17.21 5.29 9.20
C ALA A 18 17.27 6.61 8.43
N GLU A 19 17.49 7.70 9.15
CA GLU A 19 17.74 9.03 8.61
C GLU A 19 18.87 8.96 7.58
N LEU A 20 18.51 8.81 6.30
CA LEU A 20 19.43 9.03 5.20
C LEU A 20 19.87 10.50 5.27
N PRO A 21 21.17 10.77 5.05
CA PRO A 21 21.79 12.05 5.39
C PRO A 21 20.96 13.23 4.89
N THR A 22 20.52 14.03 5.85
CA THR A 22 19.62 15.18 5.73
C THR A 22 20.34 16.36 5.08
N LYS A 23 20.72 16.24 3.80
CA LYS A 23 21.22 17.37 2.99
C LYS A 23 20.60 17.41 1.59
N SER A 24 19.30 17.12 1.49
CA SER A 24 18.53 17.41 0.27
C SER A 24 17.86 18.78 0.41
N THR A 25 18.46 19.83 -0.17
CA THR A 25 17.87 21.17 -0.35
C THR A 25 16.69 21.22 -1.33
N ASP A 26 16.41 20.11 -2.01
CA ASP A 26 15.32 19.98 -2.98
C ASP A 26 13.95 19.88 -2.27
N ARG A 27 13.21 20.99 -2.27
CA ARG A 27 11.88 21.12 -1.67
C ARG A 27 10.76 20.43 -2.48
N ARG A 28 11.07 19.85 -3.63
CA ARG A 28 10.06 19.24 -4.53
C ARG A 28 9.52 17.93 -3.95
N LEU A 29 8.22 17.70 -4.17
CA LEU A 29 7.59 16.41 -3.89
C LEU A 29 8.17 15.36 -4.84
N LYS A 30 8.66 14.25 -4.28
CA LYS A 30 9.15 13.10 -5.04
C LYS A 30 8.18 11.95 -4.87
N ILE A 31 7.53 11.56 -5.96
CA ILE A 31 6.68 10.38 -6.00
C ILE A 31 7.57 9.17 -6.21
N VAL A 32 7.52 8.21 -5.29
CA VAL A 32 8.22 6.93 -5.39
C VAL A 32 7.18 5.84 -5.58
N LYS A 33 7.25 5.15 -6.72
CA LYS A 33 6.47 3.95 -6.99
C LYS A 33 7.39 2.75 -6.79
N LEU A 34 7.03 1.84 -5.91
CA LEU A 34 7.76 0.59 -5.75
C LEU A 34 7.30 -0.41 -6.83
N PRO A 35 8.14 -1.40 -7.16
CA PRO A 35 7.69 -2.55 -7.93
C PRO A 35 6.49 -3.20 -7.24
N THR A 36 5.55 -3.69 -8.04
CA THR A 36 4.45 -4.54 -7.58
C THR A 36 5.01 -5.74 -6.83
N GLU A 37 4.53 -5.96 -5.61
CA GLU A 37 4.92 -7.10 -4.77
C GLU A 37 3.91 -8.24 -4.99
N PRO A 38 4.31 -9.37 -5.59
CA PRO A 38 3.44 -10.54 -5.68
C PRO A 38 3.28 -11.17 -4.29
N LEU A 39 2.03 -11.38 -3.87
CA LEU A 39 1.68 -12.17 -2.68
C LEU A 39 1.40 -13.62 -3.04
N SER A 40 0.87 -13.85 -4.25
CA SER A 40 0.69 -15.15 -4.91
C SER A 40 0.64 -14.95 -6.43
N ASP A 41 0.36 -16.00 -7.20
CA ASP A 41 0.16 -15.90 -8.66
C ASP A 41 -1.07 -15.06 -9.05
N GLU A 42 -2.02 -14.89 -8.12
CA GLU A 42 -3.27 -14.17 -8.33
C GLU A 42 -3.43 -12.96 -7.41
N ASP A 43 -2.44 -12.66 -6.58
CA ASP A 43 -2.57 -11.67 -5.52
C ASP A 43 -1.35 -10.75 -5.54
N ARG A 44 -1.57 -9.43 -5.54
CA ARG A 44 -0.46 -8.46 -5.60
C ARG A 44 -0.71 -7.20 -4.78
N LEU A 45 0.38 -6.59 -4.30
CA LEU A 45 0.37 -5.27 -3.66
C LEU A 45 1.02 -4.23 -4.57
N HIS A 46 0.31 -3.11 -4.73
CA HIS A 46 0.79 -1.90 -5.37
C HIS A 46 1.12 -0.88 -4.28
N VAL A 47 2.38 -0.45 -4.24
CA VAL A 47 2.88 0.46 -3.21
C VAL A 47 3.41 1.73 -3.85
N ARG A 48 2.88 2.86 -3.40
CA ARG A 48 3.36 4.20 -3.76
C ARG A 48 3.50 5.02 -2.50
N PHE A 49 4.54 5.84 -2.44
CA PHE A 49 4.66 6.87 -1.41
C PHE A 49 5.26 8.15 -1.97
N ASP A 50 4.88 9.26 -1.35
CA ASP A 50 5.36 10.58 -1.69
C ASP A 50 6.33 11.05 -0.60
N ARG A 51 7.48 11.59 -1.01
CA ARG A 51 8.50 12.11 -0.11
C ARG A 51 8.72 13.60 -0.31
N ARG A 52 9.01 14.31 0.78
CA ARG A 52 9.47 15.70 0.79
C ARG A 52 10.60 15.85 1.80
N ASN A 53 11.74 16.41 1.40
CA ASN A 53 12.93 16.54 2.25
C ASN A 53 13.35 15.22 2.92
N GLY A 54 13.30 14.10 2.19
CA GLY A 54 13.63 12.77 2.71
C GLY A 54 12.55 12.13 3.59
N ARG A 55 11.50 12.84 3.98
CA ARG A 55 10.41 12.34 4.83
C ARG A 55 9.20 11.92 4.00
N MET A 56 8.55 10.82 4.39
CA MET A 56 7.26 10.42 3.80
C MET A 56 6.18 11.41 4.20
N VAL A 57 5.44 11.90 3.21
CA VAL A 57 4.33 12.87 3.39
C VAL A 57 2.99 12.31 2.93
N GLY A 58 2.99 11.12 2.33
CA GLY A 58 1.79 10.41 1.91
C GLY A 58 2.14 9.06 1.30
N PHE A 59 1.15 8.18 1.22
CA PHE A 59 1.30 6.86 0.61
C PHE A 59 -0.04 6.29 0.16
N ALA A 60 0.03 5.26 -0.67
CA ALA A 60 -1.06 4.37 -1.00
C ALA A 60 -0.52 2.93 -1.07
N VAL A 61 -1.16 2.03 -0.34
CA VAL A 61 -0.94 0.58 -0.42
C VAL A 61 -2.24 -0.04 -0.90
N GLN A 62 -2.21 -0.66 -2.07
CA GLN A 62 -3.39 -1.24 -2.71
C GLN A 62 -3.19 -2.72 -2.92
N TYR A 63 -4.15 -3.52 -2.48
CA TYR A 63 -4.25 -4.93 -2.78
C TYR A 63 -5.17 -5.16 -3.97
N GLU A 64 -4.69 -5.96 -4.91
CA GLU A 64 -5.43 -6.42 -6.07
C GLU A 64 -5.40 -7.94 -6.14
N CYS A 65 -6.54 -8.53 -6.49
CA CYS A 65 -6.63 -9.95 -6.82
C CYS A 65 -6.99 -10.14 -8.29
N ARG A 66 -6.57 -11.26 -8.86
CA ARG A 66 -6.95 -11.67 -10.21
C ARG A 66 -8.19 -12.57 -10.14
N ILE A 67 -9.21 -12.24 -10.92
CA ILE A 67 -10.40 -13.08 -11.11
C ILE A 67 -10.56 -13.28 -12.62
N GLY A 68 -10.48 -14.52 -13.09
CA GLY A 68 -10.32 -14.80 -14.52
C GLY A 68 -9.04 -14.17 -15.06
N ASN A 69 -9.17 -13.30 -16.06
CA ASN A 69 -8.04 -12.61 -16.70
C ASN A 69 -7.81 -11.19 -16.19
N ASP A 70 -8.67 -10.70 -15.29
CA ASP A 70 -8.69 -9.30 -14.89
C ASP A 70 -8.19 -9.10 -13.46
N TRP A 71 -7.48 -7.98 -13.24
CA TRP A 71 -7.04 -7.55 -11.92
C TRP A 71 -8.06 -6.60 -11.33
N HIS A 72 -8.53 -6.92 -10.13
CA HIS A 72 -9.50 -6.14 -9.40
C HIS A 72 -8.87 -5.52 -8.17
N ALA A 73 -9.04 -4.21 -8.00
CA ALA A 73 -8.74 -3.55 -6.73
C ALA A 73 -9.75 -4.03 -5.68
N VAL A 74 -9.23 -4.54 -4.56
CA VAL A 74 -10.06 -5.09 -3.47
C VAL A 74 -10.03 -4.18 -2.26
N ILE A 75 -8.86 -3.69 -1.89
CA ILE A 75 -8.71 -2.75 -0.79
C ILE A 75 -7.52 -1.83 -1.02
N ARG A 76 -7.66 -0.57 -0.62
CA ARG A 76 -6.58 0.40 -0.62
C ARG A 76 -6.54 1.14 0.70
N ILE A 77 -5.36 1.27 1.27
CA ILE A 77 -5.11 2.13 2.43
C ILE A 77 -4.23 3.27 1.94
N ASP A 78 -4.69 4.50 2.10
CA ASP A 78 -3.93 5.67 1.71
C ASP A 78 -4.03 6.81 2.71
N ALA A 79 -2.97 7.61 2.72
CA ALA A 79 -2.82 8.77 3.56
C ALA A 79 -2.17 9.89 2.76
N SER A 80 -2.66 11.11 2.93
CA SER A 80 -2.11 12.30 2.28
C SER A 80 -2.03 13.47 3.27
N PRO A 81 -1.37 14.58 2.92
CA PRO A 81 -1.41 15.79 3.74
C PRO A 81 -2.79 16.45 3.79
N ALA A 82 -3.65 16.19 2.80
CA ALA A 82 -4.94 16.86 2.65
C ALA A 82 -6.07 16.12 3.37
N GLU A 83 -5.94 14.81 3.58
CA GLU A 83 -7.00 13.97 4.17
C GLU A 83 -6.44 13.07 5.27
N LYS A 84 -7.30 12.73 6.24
CA LYS A 84 -6.98 11.71 7.24
C LYS A 84 -6.69 10.36 6.54
N PRO A 85 -5.78 9.54 7.08
CA PRO A 85 -5.58 8.17 6.61
C PRO A 85 -6.91 7.43 6.54
N HIS A 86 -7.12 6.70 5.46
CA HIS A 86 -8.38 6.02 5.22
C HIS A 86 -8.17 4.73 4.44
N GLN A 87 -9.15 3.85 4.57
CA GLN A 87 -9.24 2.57 3.91
C GLN A 87 -10.43 2.61 2.95
N HIS A 88 -10.18 2.33 1.68
CA HIS A 88 -11.19 2.05 0.68
C HIS A 88 -11.33 0.55 0.52
N VAL A 89 -12.52 0.01 0.80
CA VAL A 89 -12.89 -1.37 0.49
C VAL A 89 -13.73 -1.35 -0.78
N PHE A 90 -13.21 -1.97 -1.82
CA PHE A 90 -13.86 -2.04 -3.12
C PHE A 90 -14.80 -3.24 -3.16
N HIS A 91 -15.86 -3.11 -3.95
CA HIS A 91 -16.86 -4.13 -4.19
C HIS A 91 -17.11 -4.22 -5.71
N PRO A 92 -17.39 -5.41 -6.26
CA PRO A 92 -17.70 -5.60 -7.69
C PRO A 92 -18.77 -4.63 -8.22
N ASN A 93 -19.85 -4.45 -7.46
CA ASN A 93 -20.77 -3.32 -7.61
C ASN A 93 -20.20 -2.04 -6.95
N PRO A 94 -19.83 -0.99 -7.73
CA PRO A 94 -19.20 0.23 -7.21
C PRO A 94 -20.06 1.02 -6.22
N ARG A 95 -21.39 0.87 -6.27
CA ARG A 95 -22.32 1.54 -5.34
C ARG A 95 -22.17 1.03 -3.89
N LYS A 96 -21.53 -0.13 -3.70
CA LYS A 96 -21.28 -0.75 -2.39
C LYS A 96 -19.84 -0.52 -1.89
N ASN A 97 -19.03 0.27 -2.60
CA ASN A 97 -17.70 0.64 -2.12
C ASN A 97 -17.81 1.38 -0.78
N ARG A 98 -16.86 1.11 0.13
CA ARG A 98 -16.79 1.76 1.44
C ARG A 98 -15.49 2.53 1.60
N LYS A 99 -15.58 3.72 2.20
CA LYS A 99 -14.43 4.52 2.64
C LYS A 99 -14.54 4.71 4.15
N GLU A 100 -13.53 4.25 4.87
CA GLU A 100 -13.47 4.30 6.32
C GLU A 100 -12.24 5.11 6.74
N VAL A 101 -12.42 6.09 7.62
CA VAL A 101 -11.30 6.83 8.19
C VAL A 101 -10.63 5.95 9.24
N LEU A 102 -9.31 5.75 9.13
CA LEU A 102 -8.56 5.02 10.14
C LEU A 102 -8.44 5.89 11.39
N VAL A 103 -8.96 5.40 12.51
CA VAL A 103 -8.95 6.12 13.79
C VAL A 103 -7.54 6.02 14.37
N GLY A 104 -6.83 7.14 14.39
CA GLY A 104 -5.50 7.25 14.98
C GLY A 104 -4.97 8.67 14.82
N GLU A 105 -4.53 9.29 15.92
CA GLU A 105 -3.99 10.66 15.91
C GLU A 105 -2.55 10.74 15.37
N SER A 106 -1.90 9.60 15.14
CA SER A 106 -0.51 9.59 14.68
C SER A 106 -0.42 10.14 13.25
N LYS A 107 0.07 11.37 13.11
CA LYS A 107 0.41 12.00 11.82
C LYS A 107 1.69 11.44 11.21
N LYS A 108 2.23 10.34 11.77
CA LYS A 108 3.48 9.74 11.28
C LYS A 108 3.16 8.78 10.15
N TYR A 109 3.25 9.27 8.92
CA TYR A 109 3.01 8.49 7.70
C TYR A 109 3.78 7.17 7.65
N GLY A 110 5.02 7.13 8.17
CA GLY A 110 5.83 5.91 8.21
C GLY A 110 5.24 4.79 9.07
N GLU A 111 4.72 5.12 10.25
CA GLU A 111 4.08 4.15 11.16
C GLU A 111 2.81 3.59 10.52
N ILE A 112 1.95 4.46 9.99
CA ILE A 112 0.70 4.06 9.32
C ILE A 112 1.00 3.23 8.07
N PHE A 113 2.04 3.59 7.31
CA PHE A 113 2.47 2.82 6.15
C PHE A 113 2.90 1.40 6.52
N HIS A 114 3.72 1.24 7.57
CA HIS A 114 4.12 -0.08 8.05
C HIS A 114 2.93 -0.90 8.55
N GLU A 115 2.01 -0.27 9.27
CA GLU A 115 0.79 -0.92 9.71
C GLU A 115 -0.08 -1.36 8.54
N ALA A 116 -0.27 -0.51 7.52
CA ALA A 116 -1.01 -0.84 6.31
C ALA A 116 -0.39 -2.02 5.56
N MET A 117 0.94 -2.02 5.37
CA MET A 117 1.67 -3.13 4.74
C MET A 117 1.49 -4.43 5.52
N ARG A 118 1.67 -4.39 6.84
CA ARG A 118 1.50 -5.56 7.72
C ARG A 118 0.06 -6.07 7.65
N HIS A 119 -0.92 -5.18 7.78
CA HIS A 119 -2.34 -5.51 7.75
C HIS A 119 -2.75 -6.20 6.44
N LEU A 120 -2.36 -5.64 5.29
CA LEU A 120 -2.70 -6.23 4.01
C LEU A 120 -1.99 -7.57 3.78
N ARG A 121 -0.71 -7.71 4.15
CA ARG A 121 0.00 -9.00 4.06
C ARG A 121 -0.61 -10.09 4.94
N THR A 122 -1.17 -9.73 6.10
CA THR A 122 -1.81 -10.69 7.01
C THR A 122 -3.23 -11.04 6.57
N ASN A 123 -3.99 -10.07 6.06
CA ASN A 123 -5.44 -10.21 5.89
C ASN A 123 -5.92 -10.29 4.43
N PHE A 124 -5.03 -10.24 3.42
CA PHE A 124 -5.43 -10.20 2.00
C PHE A 124 -6.36 -11.34 1.58
N LYS A 125 -6.19 -12.56 2.13
CA LYS A 125 -7.06 -13.70 1.83
C LYS A 125 -8.51 -13.45 2.23
N ASN A 126 -8.74 -12.89 3.41
CA ASN A 126 -10.09 -12.54 3.88
C ASN A 126 -10.74 -11.49 2.97
N TYR A 127 -9.95 -10.51 2.52
CA TYR A 127 -10.42 -9.51 1.56
C TYR A 127 -10.74 -10.13 0.20
N LYS A 128 -9.89 -11.06 -0.29
CA LYS A 128 -10.13 -11.83 -1.52
C LYS A 128 -11.43 -12.60 -1.44
N ASP A 129 -11.60 -13.41 -0.39
CA ASP A 129 -12.76 -14.28 -0.23
C ASP A 129 -14.07 -13.49 -0.20
N ASN A 130 -14.09 -12.36 0.50
CA ASN A 130 -15.26 -11.48 0.54
C ASN A 130 -15.55 -10.85 -0.83
N TYR A 131 -14.52 -10.43 -1.56
CA TYR A 131 -14.69 -9.84 -2.89
C TYR A 131 -15.14 -10.87 -3.91
N VAL A 132 -14.56 -12.07 -3.93
CA VAL A 132 -14.93 -13.17 -4.84
C VAL A 132 -16.37 -13.61 -4.58
N ARG A 133 -16.77 -13.82 -3.32
CA ARG A 133 -18.17 -14.14 -2.99
C ARG A 133 -19.15 -13.08 -3.49
N ALA A 134 -18.78 -11.80 -3.36
CA ALA A 134 -19.59 -10.70 -3.87
C ALA A 134 -19.61 -10.64 -5.40
N TYR A 135 -18.53 -11.06 -6.05
CA TYR A 135 -18.38 -11.07 -7.51
C TYR A 135 -19.22 -12.16 -8.16
N GLU A 136 -19.27 -13.35 -7.54
CA GLU A 136 -20.10 -14.46 -7.99
C GLU A 136 -21.61 -14.19 -7.85
N GLN A 137 -21.99 -13.19 -7.04
CA GLN A 137 -23.38 -12.80 -6.78
C GLN A 137 -23.82 -11.54 -7.53
N SER A 138 -22.91 -10.88 -8.25
CA SER A 138 -23.16 -9.63 -8.99
C SER A 138 -23.45 -9.87 -10.45
#